data_AF-S6H986-F1
#
_entry.id   AF-S6H986-F1
#
_cell.length_a   1.000
_cell.length_b   1.000
_cell.length_c   1.000
_cell.angle_alpha   90.00
_cell.angle_beta   90.00
_cell.angle_gamma   90.00
#
_symmetry.space_group_name_H-M   'P 1'
#
loop_
_entity.id
_entity.type
_entity.pdbx_description
1 polymer ?
#
loop_
_entity_poly.entity_id
_entity_poly.type
_entity_poly.pdbx_seq_one_letter_code
_entity_poly.pdbx_strand_id
1 'polypeptide(L)' 'MWTLLFAAGMSGSQPSAIKVQGPFHGSLAAESVMMAIAESLALQGYQVSDDIPIWSVHLQGELRRLNGDATQPRKTSPF' A
#
# COMPACT_ATOMS: atom_id res chain seq x y z
N MET A 1 -0.75 12.90 7.60
CA MET A 1 -0.31 12.42 6.27
C MET A 1 -0.89 11.04 6.07
N TRP A 2 -1.38 10.74 4.87
CA TRP A 2 -1.91 9.43 4.50
C TRP A 2 -0.99 8.75 3.50
N THR A 3 -0.89 7.43 3.56
CA THR A 3 -0.06 6.63 2.65
C THR A 3 -0.88 5.44 2.21
N LEU A 4 -0.79 5.10 0.93
CA LEU A 4 -1.40 3.90 0.37
C LEU A 4 -0.34 2.82 0.22
N LEU A 5 -0.66 1.61 0.68
CA LEU A 5 0.15 0.42 0.52
C LEU A 5 -0.59 -0.55 -0.40
N PHE A 6 0.05 -0.93 -1.49
CA PHE A 6 -0.48 -1.87 -2.48
C PHE A 6 0.37 -3.14 -2.48
N ALA A 7 -0.28 -4.29 -2.57
CA ALA A 7 0.35 -5.57 -2.84
C ALA A 7 -0.31 -6.24 -4.04
N ALA A 8 0.51 -6.89 -4.87
CA ALA A 8 0.08 -7.67 -6.02
C ALA A 8 0.82 -9.01 -6.06
N GLY A 9 0.23 -10.01 -6.70
CA GLY A 9 0.74 -11.38 -6.73
C GLY A 9 -0.34 -12.42 -7.05
N MET A 10 -0.02 -13.70 -6.86
CA MET A 10 -0.96 -14.81 -7.05
C MET A 10 -1.67 -15.18 -5.75
N SER A 11 -2.96 -15.53 -5.84
CA SER A 11 -3.68 -16.07 -4.68
C SER A 11 -2.96 -17.32 -4.15
N GLY A 12 -2.75 -17.38 -2.83
CA GLY A 12 -2.03 -18.50 -2.18
C GLY A 12 -0.50 -18.39 -2.13
N SER A 13 0.13 -17.42 -2.79
CA SER A 13 1.59 -17.19 -2.71
C SER A 13 1.94 -16.01 -1.80
N GLN A 14 3.22 -15.63 -1.70
CA GLN A 14 3.59 -14.31 -1.19
C GLN A 14 3.27 -13.22 -2.25
N PRO A 15 3.12 -11.94 -1.85
CA PRO A 15 3.06 -10.83 -2.79
C PRO A 15 4.32 -10.83 -3.68
N SER A 16 4.16 -10.72 -4.98
CA SER A 16 5.29 -10.56 -5.91
C SER A 16 5.74 -9.11 -6.03
N ALA A 17 4.87 -8.16 -5.72
CA ALA A 17 5.18 -6.75 -5.72
C ALA A 17 4.48 -6.03 -4.57
N ILE A 18 5.21 -5.13 -3.91
CA ILE A 18 4.69 -4.20 -2.91
C ILE A 18 5.04 -2.79 -3.37
N LYS A 19 4.07 -1.88 -3.30
CA LYS A 19 4.25 -0.48 -3.65
C LYS A 19 3.66 0.43 -2.58
N VAL A 20 4.39 1.50 -2.27
CA VAL A 20 3.97 2.54 -1.33
C VAL A 20 3.80 3.84 -2.12
N GLN A 21 2.71 4.55 -1.88
CA GLN A 21 2.46 5.85 -2.50
C GLN A 21 1.99 6.87 -1.46
N GLY A 22 2.59 8.06 -1.51
CA GLY A 22 2.35 9.13 -0.56
C GLY A 22 3.64 9.94 -0.27
N PRO A 23 3.61 10.82 0.74
CA PRO A 23 2.48 11.07 1.63
C PRO A 23 1.42 11.99 0.98
N PHE A 24 0.14 11.64 1.17
CA PHE A 24 -1.01 12.42 0.72
C PHE A 24 -1.46 13.41 1.82
N HIS A 25 -1.79 14.63 1.41
CA HIS A 25 -2.26 15.71 2.29
C HIS A 25 -3.76 15.57 2.66
N GLY A 26 -4.17 14.39 3.11
CA GLY A 26 -5.55 14.10 3.51
C GLY A 26 -6.06 12.76 2.99
N SER A 27 -7.10 12.23 3.63
CA SER A 27 -7.71 10.95 3.26
C SER A 27 -8.38 11.02 1.89
N LEU A 28 -9.05 12.14 1.57
CA LEU A 28 -9.74 12.35 0.30
C LEU A 28 -8.82 12.15 -0.91
N ALA A 29 -7.61 12.71 -0.87
CA ALA A 29 -6.64 12.55 -1.95
C ALA A 29 -6.17 11.10 -2.11
N ALA A 30 -5.99 10.38 -0.99
CA ALA A 30 -5.64 8.96 -1.02
C ALA A 30 -6.81 8.10 -1.54
N GLU A 31 -8.04 8.41 -1.13
CA GLU A 31 -9.25 7.72 -1.55
C GLU A 31 -9.50 7.89 -3.06
N SER A 32 -9.34 9.10 -3.60
CA SER A 32 -9.44 9.35 -5.03
C SER A 32 -8.44 8.54 -5.85
N VAL A 33 -7.19 8.40 -5.37
CA VAL A 33 -6.18 7.55 -6.04
C VAL A 33 -6.56 6.08 -5.95
N MET A 34 -7.02 5.61 -4.79
CA MET A 34 -7.47 4.23 -4.60
C MET A 34 -8.63 3.89 -5.54
N MET A 35 -9.62 4.79 -5.65
CA MET A 35 -10.78 4.65 -6.53
C MET A 35 -10.37 4.60 -8.01
N ALA A 36 -9.50 5.50 -8.45
CA ALA A 36 -8.99 5.49 -9.83
C ALA A 36 -8.26 4.19 -10.19
N ILE A 37 -7.51 3.60 -9.24
CA ILE A 37 -6.86 2.31 -9.43
C ILE A 37 -7.89 1.18 -9.53
N ALA A 38 -8.89 1.17 -8.65
CA ALA A 38 -9.95 0.16 -8.67
C ALA A 38 -10.75 0.21 -9.98
N GLU A 39 -11.11 1.40 -10.46
CA GLU A 39 -11.78 1.60 -11.75
C GLU A 39 -10.93 1.09 -12.92
N SER A 40 -9.64 1.41 -12.94
CA SER A 40 -8.72 0.95 -13.99
C SER A 40 -8.57 -0.58 -14.00
N LEU A 41 -8.52 -1.22 -12.82
CA LEU A 41 -8.49 -2.66 -12.69
C LEU A 41 -9.82 -3.30 -13.16
N ALA A 42 -10.96 -2.70 -12.80
CA ALA A 42 -12.27 -3.16 -13.24
C ALA A 42 -12.41 -3.13 -14.78
N LEU A 43 -11.90 -2.07 -15.42
CA LEU A 43 -11.87 -1.97 -16.89
C LEU A 43 -11.03 -3.08 -17.56
N GLN A 44 -10.06 -3.66 -16.84
CA GLN A 44 -9.25 -4.79 -17.29
C GLN A 44 -9.87 -6.15 -16.96
N GLY A 45 -11.07 -6.18 -16.38
CA GLY A 45 -11.78 -7.40 -16.02
C GLY A 45 -11.42 -7.96 -14.64
N TYR A 46 -10.64 -7.24 -13.83
CA TYR A 46 -10.43 -7.61 -12.44
C TYR A 46 -11.69 -7.34 -11.61
N GLN A 47 -11.89 -8.15 -10.58
CA GLN A 47 -13.04 -8.06 -9.67
C GLN A 47 -12.57 -7.98 -8.23
N VAL A 48 -13.40 -7.40 -7.37
CA VAL A 48 -13.19 -7.44 -5.93
C VAL A 48 -13.34 -8.87 -5.46
N SER A 49 -12.39 -9.32 -4.62
CA SER A 49 -12.49 -10.60 -3.93
C SER A 49 -12.88 -10.35 -2.47
N ASP A 50 -13.88 -11.08 -1.99
CA ASP A 50 -14.33 -11.05 -0.60
C ASP A 50 -13.48 -11.95 0.32
N ASP A 51 -12.59 -12.76 -0.26
CA ASP A 51 -11.68 -13.61 0.51
C ASP A 51 -10.68 -12.75 1.27
N ILE A 52 -10.44 -13.09 2.54
CA ILE A 52 -9.36 -12.46 3.31
C ILE A 52 -8.03 -12.86 2.68
N PRO A 53 -7.24 -11.92 2.12
CA PRO A 53 -6.02 -12.27 1.46
C PRO A 53 -4.98 -12.74 2.49
N ILE A 54 -4.33 -13.87 2.19
CA ILE A 54 -3.22 -14.46 2.97
C ILE A 54 -2.08 -13.42 3.18
N TRP A 55 -2.00 -12.41 2.31
CA TRP A 55 -1.02 -11.35 2.38
C TRP A 55 -1.23 -10.34 3.50
N SER A 56 -2.35 -10.39 4.23
CA SER A 56 -2.61 -9.49 5.36
C SER A 56 -1.43 -9.42 6.35
N VAL A 57 -0.81 -10.56 6.67
CA VAL A 57 0.37 -10.62 7.56
C VAL A 57 1.60 -9.94 6.94
N HIS A 58 1.85 -10.15 5.65
CA HIS A 58 2.98 -9.52 4.94
C HIS A 58 2.81 -8.00 4.89
N LEU A 59 1.60 -7.54 4.57
CA LEU A 59 1.24 -6.12 4.55
C LEU A 59 1.37 -5.47 5.94
N GLN A 60 0.98 -6.16 7.01
CA GLN A 60 1.21 -5.67 8.37
C GLN A 60 2.69 -5.52 8.72
N GLY A 61 3.54 -6.43 8.26
CA GLY A 61 5.00 -6.33 8.41
C GLY A 61 5.56 -5.09 7.71
N GLU A 62 5.16 -4.85 6.47
CA GLU A 62 5.55 -3.66 5.71
C GLU A 62 5.05 -2.36 6.35
N LEU A 63 3.81 -2.34 6.86
CA LEU A 63 3.28 -1.19 7.60
C LEU A 63 4.12 -0.87 8.84
N ARG A 64 4.60 -1.89 9.57
CA ARG A 64 5.49 -1.67 10.73
C ARG A 64 6.81 -1.06 10.30
N ARG A 65 7.40 -1.53 9.19
CA ARG A 65 8.64 -0.97 8.63
C ARG A 65 8.45 0.50 8.24
N LEU A 66 7.41 0.81 7.49
CA LEU A 66 7.10 2.18 7.06
C LEU A 66 6.85 3.12 8.23
N ASN A 67 6.13 2.66 9.26
CA ASN A 67 5.89 3.46 10.46
C ASN A 67 7.16 3.64 11.30
N GLY A 68 8.03 2.62 11.36
CA GLY A 68 9.33 2.69 12.02
C GLY A 68 10.30 3.66 11.33
N ASP A 69 10.33 3.65 10.00
CA ASP A 69 11.13 4.59 9.21
C ASP A 69 10.59 6.03 9.32
N ALA A 70 9.27 6.20 9.36
CA ALA A 70 8.63 7.50 9.55
C ALA A 70 8.85 8.09 10.97
N THR A 71 9.16 7.25 11.96
CA THR A 71 9.48 7.68 13.34
C THR A 71 10.97 7.87 13.60
N GLN A 72 11.86 7.44 12.69
CA GLN A 72 13.23 7.94 12.73
C GLN A 72 13.25 9.37 12.20
N PRO A 73 13.58 10.39 13.03
CA PRO A 73 14.00 11.66 12.46
C PRO A 73 15.18 11.32 11.57
N ARG A 74 15.05 11.64 10.27
CA ARG A 74 16.16 11.58 9.32
C ARG A 74 17.34 12.26 10.00
N LYS A 75 18.27 11.46 10.56
CA LYS A 75 19.56 11.96 11.00
C LYS A 75 20.25 12.35 9.71
N THR A 76 19.97 13.57 9.25
CA THR A 76 20.88 14.29 8.40
C THR A 76 22.16 14.36 9.22
N SER A 77 23.09 13.44 8.98
CA SER A 77 24.47 13.64 9.38
C SER A 77 24.91 14.91 8.68
N PRO A 78 25.20 16.02 9.39
CA PRO A 78 26.20 16.90 8.86
C PRO A 78 27.54 16.21 9.08
N PHE A 79 28.44 16.34 8.10
CA PHE A 79 29.79 15.78 8.06
C PHE A 79 29.88 14.35 7.55
#